data_AF-A0A954PN65-F1
#
_entry.id   AF-A0A954PN65-F1
#
_cell.length_a   1.000
_cell.length_b   1.000
_cell.length_c   1.000
_cell.angle_alpha   90.00
_cell.angle_beta   90.00
_cell.angle_gamma   90.00
#
_symmetry.space_group_name_H-M   'P 1'
#
loop_
_entity.id
_entity.type
_entity.pdbx_description
1 polymer ?
#
loop_
_entity_poly.entity_id
_entity_poly.type
_entity_poly.pdbx_seq_one_letter_code
_entity_poly.pdbx_strand_id
1 'polypeptide(L)'
;MTTSKRIRKLLRWPAFWIVSTLILAGVVSNLASGQGEQEAAEKSAVQDDTSVLLREGMRIEAGAAQCRSAGERLVIELNESGRSLVALENLASQRVLQAVLDDASDRQWIVNGQVTEFQGRNFLLLERVTRAGKE
;
A
#
# COMPACT_ATOMS: atom_id res chain seq x y z
N MET A 1 8.20 -59.43 -11.97
CA MET A 1 7.36 -59.05 -10.81
C MET A 1 6.70 -57.71 -11.16
N THR A 2 5.47 -57.67 -11.67
CA THR A 2 4.17 -57.67 -10.93
C THR A 2 4.17 -56.55 -9.88
N THR A 3 3.28 -55.54 -9.86
CA THR A 3 1.81 -55.59 -9.95
C THR A 3 1.28 -54.13 -10.07
N SER A 4 0.55 -53.74 -11.11
CA SER A 4 -0.93 -53.46 -11.12
C SER A 4 -1.42 -52.53 -10.00
N LYS A 5 -2.07 -51.39 -10.28
CA LYS A 5 -3.54 -51.23 -10.49
C LYS A 5 -3.79 -49.80 -11.02
N ARG A 6 -4.42 -49.50 -12.17
CA ARG A 6 -5.87 -49.59 -12.53
C ARG A 6 -6.75 -48.99 -11.41
N ILE A 7 -7.63 -48.00 -11.56
CA ILE A 7 -8.69 -47.81 -12.56
C ILE A 7 -9.56 -46.59 -12.11
N ARG A 8 -9.88 -45.71 -13.08
CA ARG A 8 -11.20 -45.13 -13.45
C ARG A 8 -12.06 -44.24 -12.53
N LYS A 9 -12.48 -43.15 -13.19
CA LYS A 9 -13.85 -42.61 -13.43
C LYS A 9 -14.56 -41.81 -12.32
N LEU A 10 -14.71 -40.52 -12.64
CA LEU A 10 -15.98 -39.81 -12.90
C LEU A 10 -17.23 -40.31 -12.17
N LEU A 11 -17.76 -39.48 -11.26
CA LEU A 11 -19.19 -39.39 -10.91
C LEU A 11 -19.37 -38.06 -10.14
N ARG A 12 -19.73 -36.94 -10.79
CA ARG A 12 -21.10 -36.43 -10.98
C ARG A 12 -22.07 -36.78 -9.84
N TRP A 13 -22.57 -35.70 -9.23
CA TRP A 13 -23.98 -35.43 -8.89
C TRP A 13 -24.36 -35.24 -7.40
N PRO A 14 -25.45 -34.45 -7.16
CA PRO A 14 -25.56 -33.42 -6.13
C PRO A 14 -26.56 -33.79 -5.02
N ALA A 15 -26.63 -32.97 -3.97
CA ALA A 15 -27.81 -32.85 -3.10
C ALA A 15 -27.89 -31.39 -2.64
N PHE A 16 -28.80 -30.56 -3.18
CA PHE A 16 -30.22 -30.48 -2.81
C PHE A 16 -30.44 -30.40 -1.29
N TRP A 17 -30.47 -29.18 -0.77
CA TRP A 17 -31.48 -28.81 0.21
C TRP A 17 -32.35 -27.71 -0.39
N ILE A 18 -33.64 -28.01 -0.40
CA ILE A 18 -34.75 -27.33 -1.07
C ILE A 18 -35.39 -26.37 -0.06
N VAL A 19 -35.65 -25.14 -0.54
CA VAL A 19 -36.78 -24.24 -0.23
C VAL A 19 -36.93 -23.70 1.21
N SER A 20 -36.94 -22.37 1.32
CA SER A 20 -38.06 -21.68 1.98
C SER A 20 -38.17 -20.19 1.58
N THR A 21 -39.19 -19.92 0.79
CA THR A 21 -40.06 -18.72 0.71
C THR A 21 -39.59 -17.35 1.22
N LEU A 22 -39.37 -16.47 0.25
CA LEU A 22 -40.00 -15.15 0.03
C LEU A 22 -41.00 -14.59 1.08
N ILE A 23 -40.86 -13.27 1.29
CA ILE A 23 -41.82 -12.23 1.73
C ILE A 23 -41.49 -11.63 3.11
N LEU A 24 -41.01 -10.38 3.15
CA LEU A 24 -41.86 -9.20 3.38
C LEU A 24 -41.01 -7.92 3.41
N ALA A 25 -41.39 -6.94 2.61
CA ALA A 25 -40.92 -5.57 2.71
C ALA A 25 -41.32 -4.97 4.06
N GLY A 26 -40.33 -4.66 4.90
CA GLY A 26 -40.51 -3.94 6.16
C GLY A 26 -39.74 -2.63 6.10
N VAL A 27 -40.41 -1.57 5.63
CA VAL A 27 -40.04 -0.19 5.94
C VAL A 27 -40.24 -0.01 7.45
N VAL A 28 -39.17 0.05 8.23
CA VAL A 28 -39.22 0.56 9.61
C VAL A 28 -37.98 1.42 9.87
N SER A 29 -38.27 2.59 10.39
CA SER A 29 -37.39 3.69 10.73
C SER A 29 -36.22 3.32 11.64
N ASN A 30 -35.07 3.89 11.31
CA ASN A 30 -33.97 4.35 12.16
C ASN A 30 -34.24 4.28 13.69
N LEU A 31 -33.61 3.34 14.40
CA LEU A 31 -32.94 3.58 15.71
C LEU A 31 -32.16 2.33 16.20
N ALA A 32 -30.85 2.51 16.39
CA ALA A 32 -29.96 1.79 17.31
C ALA A 32 -29.55 0.32 17.05
N SER A 33 -28.21 0.18 16.99
CA SER A 33 -27.39 -0.94 17.52
C SER A 33 -27.06 -2.13 16.61
N GLY A 34 -25.88 -2.04 15.98
CA GLY A 34 -24.76 -2.93 16.33
C GLY A 34 -24.51 -4.20 15.51
N GLN A 35 -23.36 -4.19 14.81
CA GLN A 35 -22.52 -5.34 14.36
C GLN A 35 -23.12 -6.23 13.26
N GLY A 36 -22.46 -6.54 12.13
CA GLY A 36 -21.11 -6.29 11.64
C GLY A 36 -20.80 -7.38 10.62
N GLU A 37 -20.39 -7.03 9.39
CA GLU A 37 -19.78 -7.91 8.37
C GLU A 37 -19.36 -6.99 7.19
N GLN A 38 -18.11 -6.54 7.17
CA GLN A 38 -17.06 -7.05 6.28
C GLN A 38 -17.40 -6.98 4.78
N GLU A 39 -17.27 -5.78 4.22
CA GLU A 39 -17.08 -5.58 2.79
C GLU A 39 -15.63 -5.11 2.58
N ALA A 40 -14.75 -6.10 2.34
CA ALA A 40 -13.34 -5.92 2.06
C ALA A 40 -13.12 -5.93 0.53
N ALA A 41 -13.32 -4.78 -0.09
CA ALA A 41 -12.82 -4.35 -1.41
C ALA A 41 -13.49 -3.00 -1.62
N GLU A 42 -12.84 -1.86 -1.64
CA GLU A 42 -11.69 -1.50 -2.47
C GLU A 42 -11.25 -0.14 -1.94
N LYS A 43 -10.32 -0.12 -0.98
CA LYS A 43 -9.75 1.14 -0.50
C LYS A 43 -8.63 1.54 -1.47
N SER A 44 -8.99 1.84 -2.72
CA SER A 44 -8.19 2.71 -3.58
C SER A 44 -8.26 4.10 -2.99
N ALA A 45 -7.53 4.30 -1.90
CA ALA A 45 -7.34 5.58 -1.26
C ALA A 45 -6.47 6.43 -2.19
N VAL A 46 -7.12 7.10 -3.13
CA VAL A 46 -6.68 8.45 -3.50
C VAL A 46 -6.92 9.28 -2.24
N GLN A 47 -5.95 9.24 -1.31
CA GLN A 47 -5.82 10.27 -0.30
C GLN A 47 -5.48 11.53 -1.08
N ASP A 48 -6.52 12.27 -1.45
CA ASP A 48 -6.43 13.69 -1.76
C ASP A 48 -6.12 14.39 -0.43
N ASP A 49 -4.86 14.24 -0.03
CA ASP A 49 -4.31 14.86 1.14
C ASP A 49 -4.16 16.33 0.77
N THR A 50 -5.02 17.20 1.33
CA THR A 50 -4.83 18.66 1.37
C THR A 50 -3.61 19.01 2.25
N SER A 51 -2.53 18.26 2.07
CA SER A 51 -1.22 18.52 2.60
C SER A 51 -0.69 19.73 1.83
N VAL A 52 -0.43 20.82 2.56
CA VAL A 52 0.23 22.00 2.02
C VAL A 52 1.46 21.52 1.26
N LEU A 53 1.56 21.78 -0.03
CA LEU A 53 2.70 21.30 -0.81
C LEU A 53 3.99 21.99 -0.36
N LEU A 54 5.08 21.24 -0.34
CA LEU A 54 6.42 21.79 -0.24
C LEU A 54 6.70 22.60 -1.50
N ARG A 55 7.35 23.75 -1.33
CA ARG A 55 7.65 24.64 -2.44
C ARG A 55 8.60 23.96 -3.43
N GLU A 56 8.32 24.14 -4.71
CA GLU A 56 9.23 23.74 -5.77
C GLU A 56 10.64 24.32 -5.56
N GLY A 57 11.65 23.51 -5.85
CA GLY A 57 13.06 23.88 -5.70
C GLY A 57 13.57 23.83 -4.26
N MET A 58 12.71 23.60 -3.25
CA MET A 58 13.12 23.41 -1.86
C MET A 58 14.12 22.26 -1.76
N ARG A 59 15.18 22.47 -0.99
CA ARG A 59 16.22 21.49 -0.76
C ARG A 59 16.03 20.84 0.61
N ILE A 60 16.05 19.51 0.63
CA ILE A 60 16.04 18.72 1.86
C ILE A 60 17.50 18.37 2.15
N GLU A 61 17.98 18.77 3.32
CA GLU A 61 19.32 18.51 3.81
C GLU A 61 19.21 17.65 5.07
N ALA A 62 19.82 16.47 5.04
CA ALA A 62 19.82 15.49 6.12
C ALA A 62 18.42 15.17 6.70
N GLY A 63 17.38 15.14 5.86
CA GLY A 63 16.01 14.89 6.30
C GLY A 63 15.82 13.45 6.78
N ALA A 64 15.41 13.26 8.02
CA ALA A 64 15.01 11.95 8.53
C ALA A 64 13.68 11.53 7.90
N ALA A 65 13.61 10.32 7.38
CA ALA A 65 12.45 9.84 6.65
C ALA A 65 12.22 8.34 6.83
N GLN A 66 10.96 7.94 6.66
CA GLN A 66 10.57 6.55 6.45
C GLN A 66 10.39 6.30 4.96
N CYS A 67 11.06 5.28 4.44
CA CYS A 67 10.91 4.88 3.05
C CYS A 67 10.12 3.58 2.93
N ARG A 68 9.17 3.55 2.00
CA ARG A 68 8.38 2.35 1.67
C ARG A 68 8.22 2.19 0.16
N SER A 69 8.07 0.95 -0.29
CA SER A 69 7.71 0.64 -1.68
C SER A 69 6.21 0.84 -1.90
N ALA A 70 5.83 1.48 -3.01
CA ALA A 70 4.48 1.52 -3.54
C ALA A 70 4.52 1.04 -5.00
N GLY A 71 4.54 -0.28 -5.17
CA GLY A 71 4.86 -0.91 -6.45
C GLY A 71 6.29 -0.60 -6.87
N GLU A 72 6.47 -0.03 -8.05
CA GLU A 72 7.79 0.35 -8.60
C GLU A 72 8.29 1.72 -8.12
N ARG A 73 7.49 2.42 -7.31
CA ARG A 73 7.85 3.76 -6.80
C ARG A 73 8.28 3.68 -5.34
N LEU A 74 9.25 4.52 -5.01
CA LEU A 74 9.64 4.77 -3.63
C LEU A 74 8.80 5.93 -3.07
N VAL A 75 8.14 5.70 -1.93
CA VAL A 75 7.46 6.73 -1.17
C VAL A 75 8.31 7.09 0.05
N ILE A 76 8.48 8.39 0.28
CA ILE A 76 9.34 8.97 1.31
C ILE A 76 8.46 9.81 2.23
N GLU A 77 8.35 9.39 3.47
CA GLU A 77 7.59 10.10 4.50
C GLU A 77 8.58 10.82 5.42
N LEU A 78 8.60 12.16 5.39
CA LEU A 78 9.53 12.95 6.19
C LEU A 78 9.09 12.94 7.65
N ASN A 79 9.97 12.52 8.56
CA ASN A 79 9.66 12.36 9.98
C ASN A 79 9.28 13.70 10.64
N GLU A 80 9.97 14.79 10.27
CA GLU A 80 9.76 16.11 10.89
C GLU A 80 8.40 16.74 10.55
N SER A 81 7.91 16.48 9.34
CA SER A 81 6.71 17.16 8.82
C SER A 81 5.53 16.22 8.58
N GLY A 82 5.73 14.91 8.68
CA GLY A 82 4.75 13.90 8.29
C GLY A 82 4.41 13.90 6.80
N ARG A 83 5.16 14.64 5.98
CA ARG A 83 4.84 14.84 4.56
C ARG A 83 5.29 13.65 3.74
N SER A 84 4.41 13.18 2.87
CA SER A 84 4.68 12.10 1.93
C SER A 84 5.09 12.67 0.57
N LEU A 85 6.27 12.31 0.10
CA LEU A 85 6.79 12.60 -1.24
C LEU A 85 6.96 11.31 -2.02
N VAL A 86 6.82 11.41 -3.34
CA VAL A 86 7.20 10.31 -4.26
C VAL A 86 8.61 10.56 -4.77
N ALA A 87 9.50 9.58 -4.68
CA ALA A 87 10.82 9.74 -5.25
C ALA A 87 10.73 9.77 -6.79
N LEU A 88 11.47 10.70 -7.40
CA LEU A 88 11.71 10.64 -8.84
C LEU A 88 12.64 9.46 -9.16
N GLU A 89 12.48 8.94 -10.38
CA GLU A 89 13.29 7.84 -10.88
C GLU A 89 14.74 8.30 -11.06
N ASN A 90 15.64 7.70 -10.28
CA ASN A 90 17.07 7.84 -10.43
C ASN A 90 17.78 6.67 -9.71
N LEU A 91 19.11 6.63 -9.81
CA LEU A 91 19.89 5.55 -9.22
C LEU A 91 19.80 5.51 -7.68
N ALA A 92 19.68 6.67 -7.03
CA ALA A 92 19.55 6.73 -5.57
C ALA A 92 18.22 6.15 -5.10
N SER A 93 17.11 6.53 -5.75
CA SER A 93 15.78 6.00 -5.44
C SER A 93 15.68 4.50 -5.73
N GLN A 94 16.29 4.03 -6.82
CA GLN A 94 16.34 2.60 -7.13
C GLN A 94 17.07 1.79 -6.04
N ARG A 95 18.22 2.28 -5.56
CA ARG A 95 18.99 1.60 -4.50
C ARG A 95 18.22 1.51 -3.20
N VAL A 96 17.55 2.59 -2.82
CA VAL A 96 16.72 2.60 -1.61
C VAL A 96 15.50 1.69 -1.79
N LEU A 97 14.86 1.70 -2.95
CA LEU A 97 13.73 0.82 -3.25
C LEU A 97 14.13 -0.65 -3.15
N GLN A 98 15.25 -1.05 -3.75
CA GLN A 98 15.79 -2.41 -3.62
C GLN A 98 16.05 -2.77 -2.15
N ALA A 99 16.72 -1.90 -1.41
CA ALA A 99 17.02 -2.11 0.00
C ALA A 99 15.76 -2.27 0.87
N VAL A 100 14.68 -1.53 0.56
CA VAL A 100 13.38 -1.63 1.25
C VAL A 100 12.62 -2.91 0.87
N LEU A 101 12.75 -3.37 -0.38
CA LEU A 101 12.16 -4.63 -0.84
C LEU A 101 12.90 -5.84 -0.23
N ASP A 102 14.22 -5.75 -0.09
CA ASP A 102 15.06 -6.80 0.49
C ASP A 102 14.86 -6.93 2.01
N ASP A 103 14.73 -5.80 2.72
CA ASP A 103 14.44 -5.77 4.16
C ASP A 103 13.36 -4.71 4.47
N ALA A 104 12.12 -5.18 4.53
CA ALA A 104 10.97 -4.33 4.85
C ALA A 104 10.92 -3.87 6.32
N SER A 105 11.80 -4.36 7.21
CA SER A 105 11.86 -3.94 8.60
C SER A 105 12.71 -2.69 8.81
N ASP A 106 13.71 -2.46 7.95
CA ASP A 106 14.60 -1.31 8.02
C ASP A 106 14.19 -0.22 7.02
N ARG A 107 13.30 0.65 7.50
CA ARG A 107 12.69 1.73 6.72
C ARG A 107 13.22 3.11 7.07
N GLN A 108 14.17 3.24 7.98
CA GLN A 108 14.63 4.54 8.47
C GLN A 108 15.82 5.02 7.65
N TRP A 109 15.68 6.20 7.05
CA TRP A 109 16.68 6.76 6.14
C TRP A 109 16.92 8.24 6.44
N ILE A 110 18.12 8.70 6.11
CA ILE A 110 18.47 10.11 6.01
C ILE A 110 18.58 10.45 4.52
N VAL A 111 17.76 11.38 4.05
CA VAL A 111 17.65 11.75 2.63
C VAL A 111 18.11 13.18 2.38
N ASN A 112 18.71 13.39 1.22
CA ASN A 112 19.05 14.70 0.69
C ASN A 112 18.53 14.78 -0.75
N GLY A 113 18.02 15.94 -1.14
CA GLY A 113 17.50 16.10 -2.48
C GLY A 113 16.76 17.39 -2.72
N GLN A 114 16.19 17.50 -3.92
CA GLN A 114 15.42 18.66 -4.35
C GLN A 114 13.96 18.28 -4.57
N VAL A 115 13.07 19.06 -3.97
CA VAL A 115 11.62 18.93 -4.12
C VAL A 115 11.18 19.55 -5.44
N THR A 116 10.28 18.87 -6.14
CA THR A 116 9.51 19.42 -7.25
C THR A 116 8.02 19.11 -7.06
N GLU A 117 7.18 19.77 -7.85
CA GLU A 117 5.74 19.59 -7.82
C GLU A 117 5.25 19.23 -9.23
N PHE A 118 4.39 18.21 -9.31
CA PHE A 118 3.72 17.87 -10.55
C PHE A 118 2.32 17.35 -10.26
N GLN A 119 1.32 17.91 -10.94
CA GLN A 119 -0.09 17.54 -10.75
C GLN A 119 -0.55 17.55 -9.29
N GLY A 120 -0.19 18.60 -8.53
CA GLY A 120 -0.60 18.78 -7.13
C GLY A 120 0.04 17.80 -6.15
N ARG A 121 1.18 17.19 -6.50
CA ARG A 121 1.91 16.24 -5.65
C ARG A 121 3.38 16.64 -5.56
N ASN A 122 3.96 16.45 -4.37
CA ASN A 122 5.40 16.61 -4.22
C ASN A 122 6.17 15.37 -4.64
N PHE A 123 7.23 15.62 -5.38
CA PHE A 123 8.23 14.63 -5.74
C PHE A 123 9.59 15.05 -5.19
N LEU A 124 10.46 14.08 -4.93
CA LEU A 124 11.81 14.32 -4.45
C LEU A 124 12.83 13.69 -5.42
N LEU A 125 13.69 14.53 -6.00
CA LEU A 125 14.89 14.04 -6.66
C LEU A 125 15.93 13.71 -5.57
N LEU A 126 16.13 12.42 -5.32
CA LEU A 126 17.12 11.96 -4.34
C LEU A 126 18.55 12.16 -4.86
N GLU A 127 19.38 12.88 -4.11
CA GLU A 127 20.79 13.12 -4.46
C GLU A 127 21.73 12.26 -3.62
N ARG A 128 21.48 12.18 -2.31
CA ARG A 128 22.28 11.39 -1.37
C ARG A 128 21.38 10.79 -0.31
N VAL A 129 21.59 9.50 -0.03
CA VAL A 129 20.79 8.76 0.94
C VAL A 129 21.69 7.86 1.79
N THR A 130 21.43 7.78 3.08
CA THR A 130 22.10 6.88 4.02
C THR A 130 21.07 6.24 4.95
N ARG A 131 21.30 5.01 5.42
CA ARG A 131 20.45 4.43 6.47
C ARG A 131 20.56 5.29 7.73
N ALA A 132 19.45 5.52 8.42
CA ALA A 132 19.51 6.05 9.77
C ALA A 132 20.05 4.92 10.65
N GLY A 133 21.14 5.17 11.36
CA GLY A 133 21.71 4.15 12.25
C GLY A 133 20.65 3.63 13.22
N LYS A 134 20.69 2.32 13.52
CA LYS A 134 19.97 1.78 14.66
C LYS A 134 20.70 2.27 15.91
N GLU A 135 20.06 3.11 16.73
CA GLU A 135 20.52 3.41 18.08
C GLU A 135 20.43 2.15 18.98
#